data_AF-A0A923R696-F1
#
_entry.id   AF-A0A923R696-F1
#
_cell.length_a   1.000
_cell.length_b   1.000
_cell.length_c   1.000
_cell.angle_alpha   90.00
_cell.angle_beta   90.00
_cell.angle_gamma   90.00
#
_symmetry.space_group_name_H-M   'P 1'
#
loop_
_entity.id
_entity.type
_entity.pdbx_description
1 polymer ?
#
loop_
_entity_poly.entity_id
_entity_poly.type
_entity_poly.pdbx_seq_one_letter_code
_entity_poly.pdbx_strand_id
1 'polypeptide(L)'
;MLIDPRTGSHPAVRFEHHPAVRGDIYRLDERSYRESVIEEVVRRTMGELTSDPRLIVEETLYNERLRLKRARASPIFSPYLASRQRNDRAFIRKINSGLKHTVSLNDYKGLVEDFSDHFATEICGNFEPKMYDFAIRAVPWAFSWLLNAASVKRIMPFGMSESLATRLRVVGEVEHLQKLSQKGTILLVPTHLSNIDSLLI
;
A
#
# COMPACT_ATOMS: atom_id res chain seq x y z
N MET A 1 22.99 -29.39 -6.62
CA MET A 1 22.60 -28.35 -7.60
C MET A 1 22.92 -27.02 -6.94
N LEU A 2 24.03 -26.39 -7.34
CA LEU A 2 24.73 -25.36 -6.56
C LEU A 2 24.37 -23.95 -7.08
N ILE A 3 24.10 -23.04 -6.16
CA ILE A 3 23.86 -21.61 -6.38
C ILE A 3 25.17 -20.96 -6.86
N ASP A 4 25.09 -20.02 -7.80
CA ASP A 4 26.26 -19.26 -8.27
C ASP A 4 26.73 -18.28 -7.17
N PRO A 5 27.97 -18.43 -6.64
CA PRO A 5 28.47 -17.62 -5.54
C PRO A 5 28.68 -16.14 -5.90
N ARG A 6 28.60 -15.75 -7.17
CA ARG A 6 28.74 -14.35 -7.60
C ARG A 6 27.43 -13.57 -7.56
N THR A 7 26.29 -14.25 -7.67
CA THR A 7 24.97 -13.63 -7.85
C THR A 7 23.96 -14.05 -6.79
N GLY A 8 24.23 -15.12 -6.04
CA GLY A 8 23.30 -15.64 -5.02
C GLY A 8 21.97 -16.14 -5.60
N SER A 9 21.86 -16.25 -6.92
CA SER A 9 20.65 -16.65 -7.65
C SER A 9 20.78 -18.07 -8.20
N HIS A 10 19.63 -18.71 -8.42
CA HIS A 10 19.58 -20.01 -9.10
C HIS A 10 20.08 -19.87 -10.56
N PRO A 11 20.90 -20.79 -11.09
CA PRO A 11 21.52 -20.66 -12.42
C PRO A 11 20.53 -20.53 -13.59
N ALA A 12 19.26 -20.89 -13.40
CA ALA A 12 18.20 -20.80 -14.41
C ALA A 12 17.46 -19.45 -14.44
N VAL A 13 17.61 -18.58 -13.43
CA VAL A 13 16.93 -17.28 -13.37
C VAL A 13 17.90 -16.24 -12.82
N ARG A 14 18.40 -15.37 -13.69
CA ARG A 14 19.12 -14.15 -13.30
C ARG A 14 18.10 -13.04 -13.12
N PHE A 15 17.82 -12.69 -11.87
CA PHE A 15 17.09 -11.48 -11.56
C PHE A 15 18.05 -10.30 -11.71
N GLU A 16 18.09 -9.70 -12.89
CA GLU A 16 18.69 -8.37 -13.05
C GLU A 16 17.70 -7.36 -12.47
N HIS A 17 18.05 -6.82 -11.31
CA HIS A 17 17.29 -5.73 -10.72
C HIS A 17 17.57 -4.47 -11.54
N HIS A 18 16.78 -4.25 -12.59
CA HIS A 18 16.81 -2.97 -13.28
C HIS A 18 16.44 -1.88 -12.25
N PRO A 19 17.15 -0.75 -12.24
CA PRO A 19 16.78 0.35 -11.37
C PRO A 19 15.33 0.70 -11.67
N ALA A 20 14.49 0.71 -10.63
CA ALA A 20 13.11 1.16 -10.77
C ALA A 20 13.17 2.52 -11.49
N VAL A 21 12.62 2.56 -12.71
CA VAL A 21 12.46 3.83 -13.42
C VAL A 21 11.70 4.73 -12.45
N ARG A 22 12.22 5.93 -12.17
CA ARG A 22 11.54 6.88 -11.30
C ARG A 22 10.19 7.21 -11.93
N GLY A 23 9.15 6.51 -11.48
CA GLY A 23 7.79 6.73 -11.90
C GLY A 23 7.18 7.94 -11.21
N ASP A 24 5.96 8.29 -11.61
CA ASP A 24 5.26 9.46 -11.08
C ASP A 24 4.96 9.37 -9.57
N ILE A 25 5.12 8.20 -8.92
CA ILE A 25 5.01 8.07 -7.47
C ILE A 25 5.98 8.99 -6.72
N TYR A 26 7.16 9.23 -7.29
CA TYR A 26 8.16 10.13 -6.71
C TYR A 26 7.71 11.60 -6.71
N ARG A 27 6.75 11.94 -7.57
CA ARG A 27 6.18 13.29 -7.66
C ARG A 27 5.10 13.54 -6.61
N LEU A 28 4.69 12.54 -5.82
CA LEU A 28 3.74 12.73 -4.71
C LEU A 28 4.29 13.64 -3.60
N ASP A 29 5.61 13.86 -3.55
CA ASP A 29 6.25 14.87 -2.70
C ASP A 29 5.94 16.31 -3.20
N GLU A 30 5.70 16.47 -4.50
CA GLU A 30 5.27 17.74 -5.09
C GLU A 30 3.83 18.03 -4.69
N ARG A 31 3.62 19.12 -3.96
CA ARG A 31 2.29 19.50 -3.44
C ARG A 31 1.23 19.60 -4.55
N SER A 32 1.55 20.27 -5.65
CA SER A 32 0.62 20.46 -6.77
C SER A 32 0.22 19.15 -7.45
N TYR A 33 1.20 18.24 -7.63
CA TYR A 33 0.93 16.93 -8.21
C TYR A 33 0.04 16.10 -7.27
N ARG A 34 0.36 16.08 -5.98
CA ARG A 34 -0.45 15.41 -4.97
C ARG A 34 -1.89 15.94 -4.91
N GLU A 35 -2.06 17.26 -4.91
CA GLU A 35 -3.39 17.90 -4.95
C GLU A 35 -4.16 17.48 -6.22
N SER A 36 -3.50 17.44 -7.38
CA SER A 36 -4.15 16.99 -8.62
C SER A 36 -4.56 15.51 -8.61
N VAL A 37 -3.78 14.64 -7.95
CA VAL A 37 -4.11 13.22 -7.79
C VAL A 37 -5.31 13.05 -6.86
N ILE A 38 -5.34 13.79 -5.75
CA ILE A 38 -6.47 13.78 -4.80
C ILE A 38 -7.74 14.24 -5.51
N GLU A 39 -7.68 15.38 -6.21
CA GLU A 39 -8.81 15.92 -6.97
C GLU A 39 -9.33 14.91 -8.00
N GLU A 40 -8.43 14.28 -8.76
CA GLU A 40 -8.79 13.27 -9.76
C GLU A 40 -9.46 12.03 -9.13
N VAL A 41 -8.94 11.55 -7.99
CA VAL A 41 -9.51 10.42 -7.26
C VAL A 41 -10.90 10.76 -6.73
N VAL A 42 -11.07 11.93 -6.12
CA VAL A 42 -12.38 12.41 -5.62
C VAL A 42 -13.36 12.53 -6.79
N ARG A 43 -12.95 13.18 -7.87
CA ARG A 43 -13.77 13.37 -9.07
C ARG A 43 -14.25 12.04 -9.66
N ARG A 44 -13.36 11.04 -9.78
CA ARG A 44 -13.73 9.69 -10.26
C ARG A 44 -14.68 8.98 -9.30
N THR A 45 -14.37 9.03 -8.00
CA THR A 45 -15.20 8.41 -6.95
C THR A 45 -16.62 8.97 -6.98
N MET A 46 -16.75 10.30 -7.10
CA MET A 46 -18.04 10.97 -7.21
C MET A 46 -18.75 10.66 -8.54
N GLY A 47 -18.00 10.48 -9.64
CA GLY A 47 -18.54 10.10 -10.94
C GLY A 47 -19.04 8.66 -11.03
N GLU A 48 -18.47 7.75 -10.24
CA GLU A 48 -18.84 6.34 -10.15
C GLU A 48 -19.86 6.06 -9.03
N LEU A 49 -20.29 7.10 -8.31
CA LEU A 49 -21.22 7.00 -7.19
C LEU A 49 -22.61 6.54 -7.66
N THR A 50 -22.93 5.29 -7.40
CA THR A 50 -24.23 4.68 -7.77
C THR A 50 -25.20 4.54 -6.59
N SER A 51 -24.67 4.45 -5.36
CA SER A 51 -25.47 4.27 -4.15
C SER A 51 -26.07 5.59 -3.64
N ASP A 52 -27.09 5.49 -2.79
CA ASP A 52 -27.67 6.64 -2.09
C ASP A 52 -26.60 7.37 -1.25
N PRO A 53 -26.30 8.66 -1.54
CA PRO A 53 -25.31 9.44 -0.80
C PRO A 53 -25.61 9.51 0.70
N ARG A 54 -26.89 9.50 1.09
CA ARG A 54 -27.28 9.53 2.50
C ARG A 54 -26.84 8.26 3.22
N LEU A 55 -27.09 7.09 2.63
CA LEU A 55 -26.69 5.81 3.20
C LEU A 55 -25.18 5.73 3.37
N ILE A 56 -24.41 6.16 2.36
CA ILE A 56 -22.95 6.19 2.42
C ILE A 56 -22.46 7.05 3.59
N VAL A 57 -23.01 8.25 3.75
CA VAL A 57 -22.62 9.16 4.83
C VAL A 57 -22.94 8.56 6.20
N GLU A 58 -24.14 7.98 6.38
CA GLU A 58 -24.56 7.39 7.64
C GLU A 58 -23.69 6.17 8.01
N GLU A 59 -23.41 5.28 7.05
CA GLU A 59 -22.55 4.11 7.24
C GLU A 59 -21.09 4.53 7.53
N THR A 60 -20.57 5.51 6.78
CA THR A 60 -19.22 6.04 6.97
C THR A 60 -19.07 6.64 8.36
N LEU A 61 -20.03 7.46 8.80
CA LEU A 61 -20.03 8.04 10.15
C LEU A 61 -20.07 6.97 11.25
N TYR A 62 -20.87 5.93 11.06
CA TYR A 62 -20.95 4.81 12.00
C TYR A 62 -19.59 4.12 12.14
N ASN A 63 -19.00 3.73 11.01
CA ASN A 63 -17.72 3.02 10.96
C ASN A 63 -16.57 3.88 11.51
N GLU A 64 -16.52 5.17 11.15
CA GLU A 64 -15.48 6.07 11.64
C GLU A 64 -15.57 6.33 13.15
N ARG A 65 -16.78 6.46 13.69
CA ARG A 65 -16.95 6.55 15.16
C ARG A 65 -16.47 5.28 15.86
N LEU A 66 -16.79 4.12 15.30
CA LEU A 66 -16.36 2.84 15.86
C LEU A 66 -14.83 2.70 15.80
N ARG A 67 -14.20 3.07 14.67
CA ARG A 67 -12.75 3.14 14.50
C ARG A 67 -12.11 4.05 15.55
N LEU A 68 -12.58 5.30 15.67
CA LEU A 68 -12.03 6.30 16.59
C LEU A 68 -12.23 5.97 18.07
N LYS A 69 -13.26 5.17 18.41
CA LYS A 69 -13.46 4.64 19.75
C LYS A 69 -12.47 3.54 20.09
N ARG A 70 -12.11 2.69 19.12
CA ARG A 70 -11.14 1.58 19.27
C ARG A 70 -9.70 2.05 19.17
N ALA A 71 -9.45 3.13 18.41
CA ALA A 71 -8.12 3.63 18.14
C ALA A 71 -7.42 4.10 19.42
N ARG A 72 -6.23 3.55 19.70
CA ARG A 72 -5.35 3.94 20.79
C ARG A 72 -4.07 4.49 20.20
N ALA A 73 -3.90 5.81 20.20
CA ALA A 73 -2.58 6.42 19.95
C ALA A 73 -2.08 7.07 21.24
N SER A 74 -0.86 6.73 21.62
CA SER A 74 -0.13 7.49 22.64
C SER A 74 0.48 8.72 21.98
N PRO A 75 0.22 9.94 22.48
CA PRO A 75 0.91 11.15 22.01
C PRO A 75 2.43 11.08 22.18
N ILE A 76 2.90 10.27 23.13
CA ILE A 76 4.32 10.13 23.47
C ILE A 76 4.99 9.15 22.52
N PHE A 77 4.43 7.95 22.36
CA PHE A 77 5.05 6.89 21.55
C PHE A 77 4.70 6.97 20.06
N SER A 78 3.62 7.68 19.72
CA SER A 78 3.13 7.77 18.34
C SER A 78 2.52 9.16 18.06
N PRO A 79 3.34 10.23 18.04
CA PRO A 79 2.86 11.60 17.90
C PRO A 79 2.13 11.86 16.57
N TYR A 80 2.57 11.21 15.48
CA TYR A 80 1.91 11.27 14.18
C TYR A 80 0.49 10.69 14.25
N LEU A 81 0.34 9.45 14.75
CA LEU A 81 -0.98 8.81 14.85
C LEU A 81 -1.90 9.56 15.83
N ALA A 82 -1.34 10.11 16.92
CA ALA A 82 -2.12 10.92 17.86
C ALA A 82 -2.61 12.23 17.22
N SER A 83 -1.79 12.87 16.39
CA SER A 83 -2.19 14.07 15.66
C SER A 83 -3.25 13.75 14.59
N ARG A 84 -3.08 12.65 13.85
CA ARG A 84 -4.10 12.13 12.92
C ARG A 84 -5.45 11.89 13.59
N GLN A 85 -5.46 11.15 14.72
CA GLN A 85 -6.71 10.89 15.45
C GLN A 85 -7.39 12.17 15.95
N ARG A 86 -6.64 13.22 16.28
CA ARG A 86 -7.22 14.52 16.64
C ARG A 86 -7.91 15.19 15.45
N ASN A 87 -7.27 15.16 14.28
CA ASN A 87 -7.83 15.70 13.04
C ASN A 87 -9.09 14.94 12.62
N ASP A 88 -9.05 13.62 12.62
CA ASP A 88 -10.21 12.77 12.30
C ASP A 88 -11.38 13.07 13.26
N ARG A 89 -11.12 13.19 14.56
CA ARG A 89 -12.15 13.56 15.55
C ARG A 89 -12.70 14.97 15.31
N ALA A 90 -11.88 15.91 14.84
CA ALA A 90 -12.34 17.25 14.51
C ALA A 90 -13.24 17.24 13.26
N PHE A 91 -12.82 16.52 12.23
CA PHE A 91 -13.59 16.32 11.00
C PHE A 91 -14.95 15.69 11.27
N ILE A 92 -15.00 14.54 11.96
CA ILE A 92 -16.25 13.87 12.31
C ILE A 92 -17.16 14.76 13.18
N ARG A 93 -16.60 15.56 14.08
CA ARG A 93 -17.38 16.54 14.86
C ARG A 93 -18.00 17.63 13.97
N LYS A 94 -17.25 18.16 13.02
CA LYS A 94 -17.72 19.18 12.05
C LYS A 94 -18.90 18.65 11.23
N ILE A 95 -18.78 17.45 10.67
CA ILE A 95 -19.85 16.80 9.90
C ILE A 95 -21.10 16.60 10.77
N ASN A 96 -20.92 16.06 11.99
CA ASN A 96 -22.03 15.84 12.91
C ASN A 96 -22.73 17.12 13.36
N SER A 97 -22.02 18.24 13.48
CA SER A 97 -22.67 19.53 13.76
C SER A 97 -23.49 20.02 12.56
N GLY A 98 -23.01 19.84 11.34
CA GLY A 98 -23.74 20.23 10.12
C GLY A 98 -25.03 19.43 9.94
N LEU A 99 -25.00 18.13 10.23
CA LEU A 99 -26.15 17.22 10.13
C LEU A 99 -27.29 17.49 11.14
N LYS A 100 -27.08 18.33 12.16
CA LYS A 100 -28.14 18.71 13.10
C LYS A 100 -29.17 19.66 12.50
N HIS A 101 -28.87 20.25 11.35
CA HIS A 101 -29.77 21.09 10.58
C HIS A 101 -30.50 20.25 9.51
N THR A 102 -31.59 20.76 8.94
CA THR A 102 -32.28 20.07 7.84
C THR A 102 -31.35 19.99 6.63
N VAL A 103 -30.96 18.79 6.23
CA VAL A 103 -29.99 18.52 5.16
C VAL A 103 -30.73 18.02 3.92
N SER A 104 -30.50 18.65 2.77
CA SER A 104 -31.05 18.22 1.47
C SER A 104 -30.24 17.06 0.87
N LEU A 105 -30.80 16.38 -0.14
CA LEU A 105 -30.06 15.33 -0.88
C LEU A 105 -28.80 15.87 -1.58
N ASN A 106 -28.81 17.14 -2.01
CA ASN A 106 -27.63 17.75 -2.63
C ASN A 106 -26.52 17.99 -1.61
N ASP A 107 -26.89 18.28 -0.36
CA ASP A 107 -25.95 18.43 0.74
C ASP A 107 -25.29 17.09 1.09
N TYR A 108 -26.02 15.97 1.02
CA TYR A 108 -25.43 14.64 1.23
C TYR A 108 -24.38 14.29 0.18
N LYS A 109 -24.56 14.69 -1.09
CA LYS A 109 -23.50 14.54 -2.10
C LYS A 109 -22.25 15.33 -1.75
N GLY A 110 -22.42 16.57 -1.29
CA GLY A 110 -21.30 17.39 -0.79
C GLY A 110 -20.59 16.75 0.40
N LEU A 111 -21.33 16.08 1.30
CA LEU A 111 -20.72 15.33 2.40
C LEU A 111 -19.94 14.11 1.93
N VAL A 112 -20.41 13.38 0.91
CA VAL A 112 -19.64 12.27 0.31
C VAL A 112 -18.36 12.79 -0.32
N GLU A 113 -18.40 13.94 -0.98
CA GLU A 113 -17.22 14.61 -1.52
C GLU A 113 -16.24 15.00 -0.42
N ASP A 114 -16.71 15.63 0.67
CA ASP A 114 -15.91 15.96 1.85
C ASP A 114 -15.24 14.72 2.47
N PHE A 115 -15.96 13.60 2.58
CA PHE A 115 -15.39 12.33 3.05
C PHE A 115 -14.34 11.78 2.09
N SER A 116 -14.63 11.84 0.78
CA SER A 116 -13.72 11.35 -0.26
C SER A 116 -12.42 12.15 -0.26
N ASP A 117 -12.49 13.48 -0.16
CA ASP A 117 -11.33 14.36 -0.06
C ASP A 117 -10.53 14.10 1.23
N HIS A 118 -11.20 13.98 2.37
CA HIS A 118 -10.55 13.68 3.65
C HIS A 118 -9.81 12.34 3.58
N PHE A 119 -10.45 11.29 3.07
CA PHE A 119 -9.82 9.97 2.94
C PHE A 119 -8.73 9.93 1.88
N ALA A 120 -8.91 10.58 0.72
CA ALA A 120 -7.88 10.63 -0.32
C ALA A 120 -6.63 11.37 0.19
N THR A 121 -6.81 12.48 0.89
CA THR A 121 -5.73 13.22 1.55
C THR A 121 -5.04 12.37 2.61
N GLU A 122 -5.80 11.63 3.40
CA GLU A 122 -5.27 10.73 4.44
C GLU A 122 -4.47 9.56 3.85
N ILE A 123 -4.98 8.93 2.78
CA ILE A 123 -4.33 7.81 2.08
C ILE A 123 -3.05 8.28 1.40
N CYS A 124 -3.08 9.43 0.71
CA CYS A 124 -1.90 9.97 0.06
C CYS A 124 -0.83 10.40 1.07
N GLY A 125 -1.26 10.93 2.22
CA GLY A 125 -0.39 11.33 3.31
C GLY A 125 0.69 12.35 2.89
N ASN A 126 1.84 12.27 3.54
CA ASN A 126 3.04 13.02 3.17
C ASN A 126 4.07 12.04 2.64
N PHE A 127 4.04 11.79 1.33
CA PHE A 127 4.97 10.89 0.67
C PHE A 127 6.38 11.47 0.76
N GLU A 128 7.31 10.76 1.42
CA GLU A 128 8.71 11.13 1.44
C GLU A 128 9.52 10.12 0.62
N PRO A 129 10.11 10.54 -0.53
CA PRO A 129 10.88 9.66 -1.42
C PRO A 129 11.97 8.87 -0.70
N LYS A 130 12.64 9.50 0.28
CA LYS A 130 13.72 8.88 1.05
C LYS A 130 13.22 7.73 1.92
N MET A 131 12.06 7.91 2.56
CA MET A 131 11.45 6.89 3.40
C MET A 131 10.93 5.73 2.55
N TYR A 132 10.38 6.02 1.38
CA TYR A 132 9.97 5.03 0.40
C TYR A 132 11.15 4.18 -0.10
N ASP A 133 12.24 4.84 -0.53
CA ASP A 133 13.47 4.15 -0.98
C ASP A 133 14.09 3.30 0.14
N PHE A 134 14.04 3.78 1.40
CA PHE A 134 14.46 3.01 2.56
C PHE A 134 13.58 1.79 2.78
N ALA A 135 12.25 1.96 2.76
CA ALA A 135 11.29 0.89 2.97
C ALA A 135 11.44 -0.23 1.92
N ILE A 136 11.56 0.11 0.63
CA ILE A 136 11.75 -0.89 -0.43
C ILE A 136 13.03 -1.71 -0.20
N ARG A 137 14.09 -1.12 0.35
CA ARG A 137 15.34 -1.83 0.64
C ARG A 137 15.25 -2.65 1.93
N ALA A 138 14.57 -2.13 2.95
CA ALA A 138 14.49 -2.74 4.27
C ALA A 138 13.48 -3.90 4.34
N VAL A 139 12.36 -3.78 3.63
CA VAL A 139 11.24 -4.72 3.72
C VAL A 139 11.63 -6.14 3.27
N PRO A 140 12.28 -6.36 2.10
CA PRO A 140 12.73 -7.71 1.70
C PRO A 140 13.69 -8.35 2.70
N TRP A 141 14.57 -7.55 3.31
CA TRP A 141 15.49 -8.03 4.35
C TRP A 141 14.73 -8.45 5.61
N ALA A 142 13.78 -7.63 6.07
CA ALA A 142 12.95 -7.94 7.22
C ALA A 142 12.09 -9.19 7.00
N PHE A 143 11.50 -9.35 5.81
CA PHE A 143 10.77 -10.56 5.43
C PHE A 143 11.67 -11.79 5.37
N SER A 144 12.87 -11.66 4.80
CA SER A 144 13.85 -12.76 4.76
C SER A 144 14.22 -13.20 6.18
N TRP A 145 14.49 -12.24 7.06
CA TRP A 145 14.79 -12.50 8.46
C TRP A 145 13.61 -13.17 9.20
N LEU A 146 12.40 -12.64 9.06
CA LEU A 146 11.20 -13.18 9.71
C LEU A 146 10.92 -14.62 9.27
N LEU A 147 10.99 -14.88 7.96
CA LEU A 147 10.76 -16.22 7.40
C LEU A 147 11.86 -17.18 7.83
N ASN A 148 13.12 -16.74 7.87
CA ASN A 148 14.24 -17.55 8.36
C ASN A 148 14.09 -17.86 9.86
N ALA A 149 13.67 -16.90 10.68
CA ALA A 149 13.40 -17.10 12.10
C ALA A 149 12.23 -18.06 12.35
N ALA A 150 11.15 -17.97 11.57
CA ALA A 150 10.00 -18.88 11.64
C ALA A 150 10.33 -20.32 11.21
N SER A 151 11.43 -20.52 10.47
CA SER A 151 11.88 -21.81 9.97
C SER A 151 12.85 -22.54 10.91
N VAL A 152 13.24 -21.94 12.04
CA VAL A 152 14.17 -22.56 12.98
C VAL A 152 13.46 -23.63 13.83
N LYS A 153 13.25 -24.80 13.21
CA LYS A 153 13.15 -26.09 13.90
C LYS A 153 14.42 -26.94 13.73
N ARG A 154 15.53 -26.39 13.20
CA ARG A 154 16.81 -27.10 13.14
C ARG A 154 18.00 -26.16 13.34
N ILE A 155 18.66 -26.36 14.46
CA ILE A 155 19.91 -25.74 14.90
C ILE A 155 21.04 -26.30 14.03
N MET A 156 21.72 -25.45 13.24
CA MET A 156 23.14 -25.61 12.91
C MET A 156 23.73 -24.27 12.43
N PRO A 157 24.83 -23.76 13.01
CA PRO A 157 25.34 -22.41 12.76
C PRO A 157 26.27 -22.28 11.53
N PHE A 158 26.12 -23.13 10.51
CA PHE A 158 26.93 -23.07 9.29
C PHE A 158 26.02 -23.27 8.06
N GLY A 159 25.46 -22.18 7.54
CA GLY A 159 24.65 -22.23 6.31
C GLY A 159 23.64 -21.11 6.12
N MET A 160 23.83 -19.92 6.69
CA MET A 160 22.95 -18.77 6.40
C MET A 160 23.16 -18.27 4.97
N SER A 161 22.51 -18.89 3.99
CA SER A 161 22.34 -18.33 2.65
C SER A 161 21.07 -18.89 1.97
N GLU A 162 19.96 -18.95 2.70
CA GLU A 162 18.66 -19.11 2.05
C GLU A 162 18.02 -17.73 1.90
N SER A 163 18.16 -17.19 0.69
CA SER A 163 17.49 -15.97 0.27
C SER A 163 15.99 -16.22 0.14
N LEU A 164 15.19 -15.16 0.21
CA LEU A 164 13.74 -15.14 -0.03
C LEU A 164 13.35 -15.93 -1.30
N ALA A 165 14.21 -15.87 -2.33
CA ALA A 165 14.09 -16.58 -3.60
C ALA A 165 14.06 -18.11 -3.45
N THR A 166 14.65 -18.67 -2.40
CA THR A 166 14.66 -20.13 -2.13
C THR A 166 13.31 -20.64 -1.61
N ARG A 167 12.45 -19.74 -1.11
CA ARG A 167 11.15 -20.07 -0.51
C ARG A 167 9.97 -19.69 -1.41
N LEU A 168 10.20 -18.85 -2.42
CA LEU A 168 9.22 -18.51 -3.43
C LEU A 168 9.14 -19.67 -4.44
N ARG A 169 8.18 -20.58 -4.25
CA ARG A 169 7.95 -21.67 -5.20
C ARG A 169 7.13 -21.14 -6.38
N VAL A 170 7.81 -20.80 -7.47
CA VAL A 170 7.14 -20.43 -8.73
C VAL A 170 6.56 -21.71 -9.34
N VAL A 171 5.24 -21.75 -9.53
CA VAL A 171 4.51 -22.89 -10.09
C VAL A 171 3.84 -22.46 -11.39
N GLY A 172 3.84 -23.32 -12.40
CA GLY A 172 3.24 -23.06 -13.72
C GLY A 172 4.15 -23.50 -14.88
N GLU A 173 3.87 -23.00 -16.08
CA GLU A 173 4.60 -23.30 -17.32
C GLU A 173 5.96 -22.58 -17.41
N VAL A 174 6.79 -22.74 -16.38
CA VAL A 174 8.08 -22.05 -16.25
C VAL A 174 9.03 -22.39 -17.41
N GLU A 175 9.06 -23.66 -17.84
CA GLU A 175 9.90 -24.09 -18.96
C GLU A 175 9.45 -23.44 -20.29
N HIS A 176 8.14 -23.25 -20.47
CA HIS A 176 7.60 -22.57 -21.64
C HIS A 176 7.98 -21.08 -21.62
N LEU A 177 7.85 -20.41 -20.48
CA LEU A 177 8.28 -19.03 -20.30
C LEU A 177 9.78 -18.84 -20.59
N GLN A 178 10.63 -19.77 -20.18
CA GLN A 178 12.07 -19.75 -20.50
C GLN A 178 12.33 -19.84 -22.02
N LYS A 179 11.60 -20.70 -22.73
CA LYS A 179 11.73 -20.81 -24.19
C LYS A 179 11.22 -19.55 -24.89
N LEU A 180 10.22 -18.87 -24.33
CA LEU A 180 9.71 -17.61 -24.85
C LEU A 180 10.66 -16.44 -24.60
N SER A 181 11.35 -16.40 -23.44
CA SER A 181 12.29 -15.32 -23.11
C SER A 181 13.50 -15.28 -24.04
N GLN A 182 13.85 -16.42 -24.65
CA GLN A 182 14.90 -16.51 -25.67
C GLN A 182 14.46 -15.96 -27.04
N LYS A 183 13.14 -15.81 -27.27
CA LYS A 183 12.57 -15.37 -28.55
C LYS A 183 12.13 -13.91 -28.53
N GLY A 184 11.92 -13.32 -27.36
CA GLY A 184 11.51 -11.94 -27.22
C GLY A 184 11.33 -11.50 -25.77
N THR A 185 11.01 -10.23 -25.58
CA THR A 185 10.78 -9.65 -24.25
C THR A 185 9.46 -10.15 -23.67
N ILE A 186 9.52 -10.72 -22.46
CA ILE A 186 8.34 -11.10 -21.70
C ILE A 186 7.96 -9.94 -20.79
N LEU A 187 6.72 -9.47 -20.91
CA LEU A 187 6.13 -8.53 -19.97
C LEU A 187 5.28 -9.30 -18.95
N LEU A 188 5.76 -9.38 -17.71
CA LEU A 188 5.00 -9.98 -16.62
C LEU A 188 4.03 -8.94 -16.06
N VAL A 189 2.73 -9.20 -16.18
CA VAL A 189 1.66 -8.30 -15.68
C VAL A 189 0.84 -9.06 -14.63
N PRO A 190 1.18 -8.95 -13.34
CA PRO A 190 0.41 -9.63 -12.29
C PRO A 190 -1.02 -9.06 -12.23
N THR A 191 -2.02 -9.96 -12.24
CA THR A 191 -3.45 -9.59 -12.28
C THR A 191 -4.04 -9.32 -10.89
N HIS A 192 -3.35 -9.73 -9.82
CA HIS A 192 -3.71 -9.43 -8.45
C HIS A 192 -2.47 -9.02 -7.65
N LEU A 193 -2.45 -7.76 -7.20
CA LEU A 193 -1.45 -7.25 -6.27
C LEU A 193 -1.99 -7.45 -4.85
N SER A 194 -1.70 -8.61 -4.26
CA SER A 194 -1.80 -8.75 -2.80
C SER A 194 -0.56 -8.07 -2.19
N ASN A 195 -0.73 -7.30 -1.12
CA ASN A 195 0.25 -6.34 -0.58
C ASN A 195 1.64 -6.96 -0.23
N ILE A 196 1.72 -8.29 -0.09
CA ILE A 196 2.96 -9.02 0.17
C ILE A 196 3.53 -9.63 -1.12
N ASP A 197 2.71 -10.21 -1.99
CA ASP A 197 3.17 -10.85 -3.22
C ASP A 197 3.76 -9.82 -4.21
N SER A 198 3.27 -8.58 -4.19
CA SER A 198 3.78 -7.48 -5.01
C SER A 198 5.18 -6.99 -4.65
N LEU A 199 5.64 -7.24 -3.42
CA LEU A 199 6.99 -6.86 -2.97
C LEU A 199 8.03 -7.96 -3.25
N LEU A 200 7.57 -9.16 -3.61
CA LEU A 200 8.38 -10.37 -3.71
C LEU A 200 8.65 -10.80 -5.17
N ILE A 201 7.93 -10.23 -6.13
CA ILE A 201 8.02 -10.53 -7.57
C ILE A 201 8.78 -9.42 -8.29
#